data_AF-R7LAM2-F1
#
_entry.id   AF-R7LAM2-F1
#
_cell.length_a   1.000
_cell.length_b   1.000
_cell.length_c   1.000
_cell.angle_alpha   90.00
_cell.angle_beta   90.00
_cell.angle_gamma   90.00
#
_symmetry.space_group_name_H-M   'P 1'
#
loop_
_entity.id
_entity.type
_entity.pdbx_description
1 polymer ?
#
loop_
_entity_poly.entity_id
_entity_poly.type
_entity_poly.pdbx_seq_one_letter_code
_entity_poly.pdbx_strand_id
1 'polypeptide(L)'
;MAASTLDEQTIDRALEDFARTQADVIYLMDSFGALMPRQVEILSEKYRQAAHTSGKLFGIHCHNNLQCAFANTIAAIAHGADIADCTFAGLGKGAGNCPTEMLAKYVGRNYGLRPILKTIENFIEPMKKHFRWGFDYPYMMSGLSNRHPRIAMEFEKSVSGGVKESIVDFYDSNFKEDI
;
A
#
# COMPACT_ATOMS: atom_id res chain seq x y z
N MET A 1 6.18 1.91 8.80
CA MET A 1 5.70 3.11 9.53
C MET A 1 4.77 3.85 8.59
N ALA A 2 3.64 4.37 9.06
CA ALA A 2 2.69 5.08 8.19
C ALA A 2 3.23 6.48 7.90
N ALA A 3 3.83 6.68 6.73
CA ALA A 3 4.37 7.99 6.34
C ALA A 3 3.27 9.08 6.33
N SER A 4 2.02 8.67 6.08
CA SER A 4 0.83 9.53 6.08
C SER A 4 0.47 10.12 7.44
N THR A 5 1.02 9.65 8.56
CA THR A 5 0.71 10.17 9.91
C THR A 5 1.83 11.03 10.49
N LEU A 6 2.93 11.21 9.77
CA LEU A 6 4.08 11.97 10.24
C LEU A 6 3.98 13.40 9.73
N ASP A 7 4.36 14.36 10.58
CA ASP A 7 4.58 15.73 10.15
C ASP A 7 5.86 15.84 9.31
N GLU A 8 5.97 16.93 8.57
CA GLU A 8 7.07 17.17 7.64
C GLU A 8 8.44 17.20 8.33
N GLN A 9 8.55 17.80 9.53
CA GLN A 9 9.82 17.89 10.26
C GLN A 9 10.29 16.52 10.74
N THR A 10 9.35 15.64 11.11
CA THR A 10 9.64 14.27 11.49
C THR A 10 10.12 13.45 10.30
N ILE A 11 9.51 13.63 9.12
CA ILE A 11 9.97 13.00 7.88
C ILE A 11 11.39 13.48 7.52
N ASP A 12 11.61 14.79 7.52
CA ASP A 12 12.91 15.35 7.12
C ASP A 12 14.04 14.87 8.05
N ARG A 13 13.81 14.87 9.37
CA ARG A 13 14.78 14.30 10.33
C ARG A 13 15.06 12.82 10.09
N ALA A 14 14.03 12.02 9.84
CA ALA A 14 14.20 10.59 9.56
C ALA A 14 15.00 10.34 8.27
N LEU A 15 14.82 11.18 7.25
CA LEU A 15 15.58 11.13 5.99
C LEU A 15 17.06 11.50 6.19
N GLU A 16 17.34 12.53 7.00
CA GLU A 16 18.70 12.91 7.37
C GLU A 16 19.41 11.82 8.19
N ASP A 17 18.70 11.21 9.14
CA ASP A 17 19.19 10.08 9.92
C ASP A 17 19.50 8.89 9.01
N PHE A 18 18.58 8.55 8.10
CA PHE A 18 18.77 7.47 7.13
C PHE A 18 20.05 7.65 6.30
N ALA A 19 20.35 8.86 5.84
CA ALA A 19 21.55 9.15 5.05
C ALA A 19 22.86 8.74 5.78
N ARG A 20 22.88 8.80 7.12
CA ARG A 20 24.03 8.43 7.96
C ARG A 20 24.12 6.93 8.29
N THR A 21 23.06 6.17 8.04
CA THR A 21 23.02 4.73 8.32
C THR A 21 23.80 3.93 7.27
N GLN A 22 23.99 2.62 7.52
CA GLN A 22 24.52 1.67 6.54
C GLN A 22 23.45 1.05 5.64
N ALA A 23 22.17 1.42 5.81
CA ALA A 23 21.10 0.89 4.97
C ALA A 23 21.22 1.45 3.54
N ASP A 24 21.07 0.58 2.54
CA ASP A 24 21.21 0.92 1.12
C ASP A 24 19.94 1.53 0.51
N VAL A 25 18.79 1.26 1.11
CA VAL A 25 17.48 1.64 0.57
C VAL A 25 16.57 2.19 1.65
N ILE A 26 15.85 3.27 1.34
CA ILE A 26 14.73 3.75 2.14
C ILE A 26 13.42 3.59 1.36
N TYR A 27 12.35 3.22 2.05
CA TYR A 27 11.03 3.09 1.44
C TYR A 27 10.04 4.13 1.94
N LEU A 28 9.30 4.74 1.01
CA LEU A 28 8.03 5.38 1.30
C LEU A 28 6.96 4.28 1.45
N MET A 29 6.32 4.23 2.61
CA MET A 29 5.39 3.16 2.99
C MET A 29 3.99 3.72 3.26
N ASP A 30 3.06 3.47 2.35
CA ASP A 30 1.63 3.78 2.53
C ASP A 30 0.96 2.69 3.36
N SER A 31 1.33 2.61 4.65
CA SER A 31 0.96 1.49 5.54
C SER A 31 -0.56 1.36 5.77
N PHE A 32 -1.32 2.46 5.62
CA PHE A 32 -2.76 2.48 5.83
C PHE A 32 -3.55 2.55 4.51
N GLY A 33 -2.87 2.58 3.36
CA GLY A 33 -3.50 2.72 2.05
C GLY A 33 -4.28 4.03 1.91
N ALA A 34 -3.77 5.09 2.56
CA ALA A 34 -4.44 6.37 2.76
C ALA A 34 -3.85 7.50 1.91
N LEU A 35 -2.65 7.30 1.36
CA LEU A 35 -2.03 8.30 0.51
C LEU A 35 -2.75 8.38 -0.84
N MET A 36 -2.90 9.59 -1.35
CA MET A 36 -3.36 9.86 -2.71
C MET A 36 -2.18 10.15 -3.63
N PRO A 37 -2.32 9.99 -4.97
CA PRO A 37 -1.21 10.12 -5.90
C PRO A 37 -0.41 11.41 -5.75
N ARG A 38 -1.09 12.55 -5.58
CA ARG A 38 -0.43 13.85 -5.39
C ARG A 38 0.45 13.91 -4.13
N GLN A 39 0.04 13.28 -3.04
CA GLN A 39 0.85 13.22 -1.82
C GLN A 39 2.07 12.32 -2.04
N VAL A 40 1.90 11.22 -2.78
CA VAL A 40 3.00 10.32 -3.14
C VAL A 40 4.01 11.00 -4.03
N GLU A 41 3.61 11.83 -5.01
CA GLU A 41 4.51 12.65 -5.83
C GLU A 41 5.44 13.51 -4.96
N ILE A 42 4.84 14.30 -4.06
CA ILE A 42 5.55 15.24 -3.17
C ILE A 42 6.52 14.49 -2.25
N LEU A 43 6.06 13.40 -1.62
CA LEU A 43 6.89 12.60 -0.73
C LEU A 43 8.00 11.87 -1.49
N SER A 44 7.72 11.38 -2.70
CA SER A 44 8.71 10.69 -3.53
C SER A 44 9.87 11.61 -3.89
N GLU A 45 9.62 12.88 -4.19
CA GLU A 45 10.68 13.86 -4.45
C GLU A 45 11.61 14.04 -3.24
N LYS A 46 11.04 14.17 -2.03
CA LYS A 46 11.81 14.26 -0.78
C LYS A 46 12.65 13.01 -0.54
N TYR A 47 12.05 11.83 -0.64
CA TYR A 47 12.73 10.55 -0.40
C TYR A 47 13.83 10.29 -1.44
N ARG A 48 13.53 10.54 -2.72
CA ARG A 48 14.51 10.45 -3.81
C ARG A 48 15.70 11.36 -3.55
N GLN A 49 15.46 12.63 -3.21
CA GLN A 49 16.53 13.59 -2.97
C GLN A 49 17.46 13.13 -1.83
N ALA A 50 16.90 12.68 -0.70
CA ALA A 50 17.67 12.20 0.44
C ALA A 50 18.47 10.92 0.11
N ALA A 51 17.84 9.96 -0.56
CA ALA A 51 18.48 8.71 -0.95
C ALA A 51 19.61 8.95 -1.96
N HIS A 52 19.33 9.65 -3.07
CA HIS A 52 20.30 9.83 -4.14
C HIS A 52 21.50 10.71 -3.72
N THR A 53 21.28 11.72 -2.87
CA THR A 53 22.39 12.55 -2.34
C THR A 53 23.35 11.75 -1.48
N SER A 54 22.87 10.68 -0.83
CA SER A 54 23.69 9.77 -0.03
C SER A 54 24.18 8.55 -0.80
N GLY A 55 23.96 8.48 -2.13
CA GLY A 55 24.35 7.34 -2.97
C GLY A 55 23.51 6.08 -2.73
N LYS A 56 22.29 6.24 -2.22
CA LYS A 56 21.36 5.17 -1.81
C LYS A 56 20.14 5.13 -2.72
N LEU A 57 19.33 4.07 -2.59
CA LEU A 57 18.13 3.86 -3.39
C LEU A 57 16.85 4.27 -2.65
N PHE A 58 15.84 4.64 -3.42
CA PHE A 58 14.50 4.94 -2.95
C PHE A 58 13.49 3.88 -3.42
N GLY A 59 12.73 3.33 -2.48
CA GLY A 59 11.68 2.34 -2.73
C GLY A 59 10.27 2.84 -2.42
N ILE A 60 9.25 2.25 -3.05
CA ILE A 60 7.83 2.50 -2.75
C ILE A 60 7.10 1.20 -2.40
N HIS A 61 6.21 1.28 -1.39
CA HIS A 61 5.29 0.21 -1.03
C HIS A 61 3.90 0.79 -0.74
N CYS A 62 2.89 0.35 -1.50
CA CYS A 62 1.54 0.88 -1.39
C CYS A 62 0.48 -0.19 -1.09
N HIS A 63 -0.37 0.10 -0.11
CA HIS A 63 -1.58 -0.66 0.19
C HIS A 63 -2.80 -0.14 -0.59
N ASN A 64 -3.78 -1.01 -0.81
CA ASN A 64 -4.88 -0.78 -1.77
C ASN A 64 -6.23 -0.42 -1.12
N ASN A 65 -6.23 0.10 0.11
CA ASN A 65 -7.44 0.42 0.88
C ASN A 65 -8.37 1.39 0.13
N LEU A 66 -7.80 2.43 -0.49
CA LEU A 66 -8.54 3.39 -1.31
C LEU A 66 -8.47 3.09 -2.82
N GLN A 67 -8.15 1.84 -3.20
CA GLN A 67 -7.94 1.44 -4.61
C GLN A 67 -6.85 2.25 -5.34
N CYS A 68 -5.94 2.89 -4.59
CA CYS A 68 -4.90 3.76 -5.15
C CYS A 68 -3.52 3.10 -5.23
N ALA A 69 -3.33 1.84 -4.82
CA ALA A 69 -1.98 1.25 -4.74
C ALA A 69 -1.22 1.28 -6.07
N PHE A 70 -1.89 0.92 -7.16
CA PHE A 70 -1.30 0.97 -8.50
C PHE A 70 -0.97 2.41 -8.91
N ALA A 71 -1.91 3.34 -8.76
CA ALA A 71 -1.74 4.75 -9.11
C ALA A 71 -0.59 5.41 -8.32
N ASN A 72 -0.53 5.16 -7.01
CA ASN A 72 0.52 5.63 -6.13
C ASN A 72 1.89 5.05 -6.51
N THR A 73 1.93 3.76 -6.83
CA THR A 73 3.18 3.09 -7.22
C THR A 73 3.74 3.69 -8.51
N ILE A 74 2.91 3.89 -9.54
CA ILE A 74 3.38 4.48 -10.80
C ILE A 74 3.74 5.96 -10.65
N ALA A 75 3.06 6.69 -9.75
CA ALA A 75 3.43 8.07 -9.42
C ALA A 75 4.83 8.12 -8.76
N ALA A 76 5.11 7.25 -7.79
CA ALA A 76 6.43 7.18 -7.18
C ALA A 76 7.53 6.80 -8.20
N ILE A 77 7.26 5.85 -9.11
CA ILE A 77 8.20 5.50 -10.18
C ILE A 77 8.47 6.71 -11.09
N ALA A 78 7.42 7.44 -11.49
CA ALA A 78 7.56 8.65 -12.31
C ALA A 78 8.37 9.76 -11.61
N HIS A 79 8.35 9.79 -10.27
CA HIS A 79 9.12 10.71 -9.43
C HIS A 79 10.42 10.10 -8.88
N GLY A 80 10.93 9.03 -9.52
CA GLY A 80 12.28 8.52 -9.32
C GLY A 80 12.46 7.47 -8.23
N ALA A 81 11.40 6.71 -7.90
CA ALA A 81 11.57 5.46 -7.17
C ALA A 81 12.39 4.45 -7.98
N ASP A 82 13.44 3.90 -7.36
CA ASP A 82 14.32 2.89 -7.93
C ASP A 82 13.74 1.48 -7.76
N ILE A 83 12.97 1.27 -6.69
CA ILE A 83 12.35 -0.02 -6.35
C ILE A 83 10.86 0.17 -6.07
N ALA A 84 10.03 -0.75 -6.56
CA ALA A 84 8.60 -0.76 -6.33
C ALA A 84 8.14 -2.15 -5.90
N ASP A 85 7.49 -2.21 -4.74
CA ASP A 85 6.87 -3.43 -4.25
C ASP A 85 5.52 -3.68 -4.92
N CYS A 86 5.29 -4.93 -5.32
CA CYS A 86 4.02 -5.41 -5.83
C CYS A 86 3.83 -6.88 -5.50
N THR A 87 2.59 -7.36 -5.56
CA THR A 87 2.27 -8.76 -5.33
C THR A 87 1.26 -9.27 -6.35
N PHE A 88 1.32 -10.57 -6.68
CA PHE A 88 0.38 -11.18 -7.61
C PHE A 88 -1.05 -11.08 -7.11
N ALA A 89 -1.98 -10.62 -7.97
CA ALA A 89 -3.39 -10.41 -7.63
C ALA A 89 -3.59 -9.54 -6.36
N GLY A 90 -2.65 -8.62 -6.09
CA GLY A 90 -2.67 -7.74 -4.93
C GLY A 90 -2.58 -8.46 -3.58
N LEU A 91 -2.06 -9.69 -3.54
CA LEU A 91 -1.91 -10.48 -2.31
C LEU A 91 -1.25 -9.66 -1.19
N GLY A 92 -1.94 -9.53 -0.06
CA GLY A 92 -1.45 -8.77 1.08
C GLY A 92 -2.49 -8.69 2.19
N LYS A 93 -2.09 -8.17 3.34
CA LYS A 93 -3.00 -7.93 4.47
C LYS A 93 -4.10 -6.93 4.07
N GLY A 94 -5.32 -7.17 4.54
CA GLY A 94 -6.44 -6.25 4.39
C GLY A 94 -6.86 -6.06 2.93
N ALA A 95 -6.87 -4.81 2.47
CA ALA A 95 -7.23 -4.48 1.09
C ALA A 95 -6.23 -4.97 0.03
N GLY A 96 -5.06 -5.45 0.45
CA GLY A 96 -4.01 -5.92 -0.44
C GLY A 96 -3.03 -4.81 -0.85
N ASN A 97 -2.22 -5.11 -1.86
CA ASN A 97 -1.11 -4.27 -2.34
C ASN A 97 -1.22 -3.95 -3.84
N CYS A 98 -0.24 -3.24 -4.38
CA CYS A 98 -0.11 -3.00 -5.82
C CYS A 98 -0.04 -4.34 -6.61
N PRO A 99 -0.94 -4.57 -7.59
CA PRO A 99 -0.95 -5.83 -8.35
C PRO A 99 0.20 -5.92 -9.37
N THR A 100 1.01 -6.98 -9.28
CA THR A 100 2.17 -7.21 -10.16
C THR A 100 1.78 -7.28 -11.63
N GLU A 101 0.65 -7.91 -11.96
CA GLU A 101 0.18 -8.08 -13.35
C GLU A 101 -0.13 -6.74 -14.04
N MET A 102 -0.55 -5.73 -13.27
CA MET A 102 -0.77 -4.37 -13.77
C MET A 102 0.56 -3.62 -13.88
N LEU A 103 1.40 -3.70 -12.84
CA LEU A 103 2.68 -3.01 -12.80
C LEU A 103 3.64 -3.48 -13.90
N ALA A 104 3.62 -4.77 -14.23
CA ALA A 104 4.41 -5.37 -15.32
C ALA A 104 4.17 -4.67 -16.67
N LYS A 105 2.92 -4.26 -16.95
CA LYS A 105 2.59 -3.52 -18.18
C LYS A 105 3.18 -2.10 -18.15
N TYR A 106 3.12 -1.43 -17.00
CA TYR A 106 3.60 -0.05 -16.84
C TYR A 106 5.12 0.05 -17.02
N VAL A 107 5.89 -0.82 -16.37
CA VAL A 107 7.37 -0.79 -16.43
C VAL A 107 7.94 -1.21 -17.80
N GLY A 108 7.08 -1.56 -18.77
CA GLY A 108 7.46 -1.78 -20.16
C GLY A 108 8.36 -3.01 -20.40
N ARG A 109 8.59 -3.83 -19.38
CA ARG A 109 9.41 -5.05 -19.49
C ARG A 109 8.51 -6.21 -19.88
N ASN A 110 8.97 -7.01 -20.83
CA ASN A 110 8.26 -8.21 -21.27
C ASN A 110 8.47 -9.34 -20.25
N TYR A 111 7.80 -9.25 -19.10
CA TYR A 111 7.76 -10.31 -18.10
C TYR A 111 6.87 -11.50 -18.54
N GLY A 112 6.14 -11.36 -19.65
CA GLY A 112 5.17 -12.34 -20.12
C GLY A 112 3.94 -12.42 -19.21
N LEU A 113 2.79 -11.93 -19.69
CA LEU A 113 1.55 -11.98 -18.91
C LEU A 113 1.10 -13.42 -18.61
N ARG A 114 1.34 -14.36 -19.52
CA ARG A 114 0.93 -15.76 -19.38
C ARG A 114 1.55 -16.45 -18.16
N PRO A 115 2.89 -16.41 -17.93
CA PRO A 115 3.49 -16.91 -16.70
C PRO A 115 2.88 -16.31 -15.43
N ILE A 116 2.65 -15.00 -15.40
CA ILE A 116 2.05 -14.30 -14.25
C ILE A 116 0.64 -14.84 -13.97
N LEU A 117 -0.23 -14.89 -14.99
CA LEU A 117 -1.58 -15.41 -14.86
C LEU A 117 -1.60 -16.88 -14.44
N LYS A 118 -0.68 -17.69 -14.95
CA LYS A 118 -0.53 -19.09 -14.55
C LYS A 118 -0.12 -19.24 -13.08
N THR A 119 0.73 -18.35 -12.56
CA THR A 119 1.06 -18.32 -11.13
C THR A 119 -0.15 -17.92 -10.29
N ILE A 120 -0.90 -16.91 -10.74
CA ILE A 120 -2.12 -16.46 -10.06
C ILE A 120 -3.13 -17.61 -9.98
N GLU A 121 -3.41 -18.27 -11.11
CA GLU A 121 -4.35 -19.39 -11.19
C GLU A 121 -3.96 -20.56 -10.28
N ASN A 122 -2.70 -20.99 -10.33
CA ASN A 122 -2.26 -22.21 -9.64
C ASN A 122 -2.02 -22.02 -8.14
N PHE A 123 -1.64 -20.81 -7.70
CA PHE A 123 -1.17 -20.59 -6.33
C PHE A 123 -1.96 -19.51 -5.59
N ILE A 124 -2.27 -18.40 -6.25
CA ILE A 124 -2.82 -17.22 -5.57
C ILE A 124 -4.34 -17.32 -5.42
N GLU A 125 -5.07 -17.71 -6.46
CA GLU A 125 -6.53 -17.92 -6.39
C GLU A 125 -6.93 -18.99 -5.34
N PRO A 126 -6.24 -20.14 -5.22
CA PRO A 126 -6.46 -21.08 -4.12
C PRO A 126 -6.24 -20.46 -2.74
N MET A 127 -5.20 -19.63 -2.57
CA MET A 127 -4.93 -18.92 -1.31
C MET A 127 -6.03 -17.91 -0.98
N LYS A 128 -6.57 -17.20 -1.99
CA LYS A 128 -7.61 -16.18 -1.80
C LYS A 128 -8.87 -16.74 -1.17
N LYS A 129 -9.21 -18.00 -1.51
CA LYS A 129 -10.35 -18.73 -0.92
C LYS A 129 -10.18 -18.98 0.58
N HIS A 130 -8.94 -19.08 1.07
CA HIS A 130 -8.63 -19.38 2.47
C HIS A 130 -8.32 -18.13 3.30
N PHE A 131 -7.51 -17.22 2.76
CA PHE A 131 -6.95 -16.10 3.53
C PHE A 131 -7.68 -14.77 3.34
N ARG A 132 -8.48 -14.63 2.26
CA ARG A 132 -9.25 -13.44 1.88
C ARG A 132 -8.46 -12.12 1.96
N TRP A 133 -8.21 -11.51 0.81
CA TRP A 133 -7.75 -10.13 0.72
C TRP A 133 -8.43 -9.43 -0.45
N GLY A 134 -8.32 -8.11 -0.43
CA GLY A 134 -8.90 -7.25 -1.45
C GLY A 134 -9.80 -6.20 -0.84
N PHE A 135 -10.27 -5.30 -1.70
CA PHE A 135 -11.11 -4.18 -1.30
C PHE A 135 -12.34 -4.64 -0.51
N ASP A 136 -12.60 -3.93 0.59
CA ASP A 136 -13.85 -4.00 1.33
C ASP A 136 -14.09 -2.67 2.04
N TYR A 137 -15.35 -2.36 2.33
CA TYR A 137 -15.78 -1.08 2.92
C TYR A 137 -15.12 -0.79 4.28
N PRO A 138 -14.94 -1.76 5.20
CA PRO A 138 -14.19 -1.52 6.44
C PRO A 138 -12.74 -1.07 6.20
N TYR A 139 -12.07 -1.65 5.19
CA TYR A 139 -10.71 -1.25 4.83
C TYR A 139 -10.68 0.13 4.16
N MET A 140 -11.69 0.44 3.35
CA MET A 140 -11.87 1.77 2.77
C MET A 140 -12.02 2.83 3.87
N MET A 141 -12.90 2.60 4.87
CA MET A 141 -13.07 3.52 6.01
C MET A 141 -11.76 3.70 6.78
N SER A 142 -11.02 2.62 7.03
CA SER A 142 -9.69 2.70 7.66
C SER A 142 -8.71 3.57 6.85
N GLY A 143 -8.74 3.46 5.52
CA GLY A 143 -7.93 4.30 4.63
C GLY A 143 -8.36 5.77 4.65
N LEU A 144 -9.68 6.04 4.56
CA LEU A 144 -10.24 7.38 4.60
C LEU A 144 -9.88 8.12 5.89
N SER A 145 -9.95 7.43 7.03
CA SER A 145 -9.59 7.99 8.33
C SER A 145 -8.08 7.95 8.64
N ASN A 146 -7.25 7.47 7.70
CA ASN A 146 -5.80 7.32 7.86
C ASN A 146 -5.40 6.57 9.15
N ARG A 147 -6.07 5.44 9.42
CA ARG A 147 -5.91 4.63 10.63
C ARG A 147 -5.44 3.22 10.30
N HIS A 148 -4.78 2.58 11.28
CA HIS A 148 -4.39 1.18 11.15
C HIS A 148 -5.65 0.30 10.98
N PRO A 149 -5.68 -0.64 10.02
CA PRO A 149 -6.88 -1.40 9.64
C PRO A 149 -7.29 -2.50 10.62
N ARG A 150 -6.92 -2.40 11.92
CA ARG A 150 -7.14 -3.48 12.91
C ARG A 150 -8.62 -3.78 13.07
N ILE A 151 -9.42 -2.74 13.25
CA ILE A 151 -10.87 -2.87 13.45
C ILE A 151 -11.57 -3.41 12.19
N ALA A 152 -11.10 -3.04 11.00
CA ALA A 152 -11.60 -3.58 9.75
C ALA A 152 -11.27 -5.08 9.59
N MET A 153 -10.10 -5.52 10.03
CA MET A 153 -9.75 -6.95 10.04
C MET A 153 -10.56 -7.75 11.06
N GLU A 154 -10.94 -7.14 12.18
CA GLU A 154 -11.81 -7.77 13.18
C GLU A 154 -13.23 -7.96 12.63
N PHE A 155 -13.75 -6.95 11.92
CA PHE A 155 -15.02 -7.02 11.19
C PHE A 155 -15.00 -8.07 10.05
N GLU A 156 -13.91 -8.16 9.28
CA GLU A 156 -13.84 -9.18 8.22
C GLU A 156 -13.91 -10.60 8.80
N LYS A 157 -13.26 -10.82 9.95
CA LYS A 157 -13.28 -12.12 10.64
C LYS A 157 -14.67 -12.48 11.17
N SER A 158 -15.44 -11.53 11.70
CA SER A 158 -16.81 -11.78 12.18
C SER A 158 -17.74 -12.16 11.03
N VAL A 159 -17.66 -11.44 9.90
CA VAL A 159 -18.43 -11.74 8.68
C VAL A 159 -18.05 -13.10 8.10
N SER A 160 -16.75 -13.41 8.04
CA SER A 160 -16.25 -14.73 7.62
C SER A 160 -16.71 -15.88 8.53
N GLY A 161 -17.03 -15.58 9.80
CA GLY A 161 -17.65 -16.51 10.76
C GLY A 161 -19.16 -16.70 10.59
N GLY A 162 -19.80 -16.06 9.60
CA GLY A 162 -21.23 -16.17 9.32
C GLY A 162 -22.12 -15.16 10.07
N VAL A 163 -21.52 -14.19 10.76
CA VAL A 163 -22.27 -13.09 11.40
C VAL A 163 -22.62 -12.05 10.33
N LYS A 164 -23.92 -11.74 10.18
CA LYS A 164 -24.36 -10.66 9.29
C LYS A 164 -24.20 -9.33 10.02
N GLU A 165 -23.08 -8.65 9.80
CA GLU A 165 -22.83 -7.32 10.37
C GLU A 165 -23.17 -6.20 9.36
N SER A 166 -23.77 -5.12 9.86
CA SER A 166 -24.15 -3.94 9.07
C SER A 166 -22.93 -3.04 8.86
N ILE A 167 -22.62 -2.74 7.59
CA ILE A 167 -21.54 -1.80 7.23
C ILE A 167 -21.83 -0.40 7.80
N VAL A 168 -23.10 -0.01 7.86
CA VAL A 168 -23.52 1.30 8.40
C VAL A 168 -23.34 1.34 9.91
N ASP A 169 -23.73 0.28 10.63
CA ASP A 169 -23.57 0.24 12.08
C ASP A 169 -22.08 0.21 12.47
N PHE A 170 -21.27 -0.50 11.66
CA PHE A 170 -19.83 -0.50 11.79
C PHE A 170 -19.24 0.91 11.58
N TYR A 171 -19.69 1.64 10.56
CA TYR A 171 -19.32 3.04 10.35
C TYR A 171 -19.71 3.92 11.55
N ASP A 172 -20.98 3.86 11.95
CA ASP A 172 -21.54 4.70 13.02
C ASP A 172 -20.80 4.48 14.34
N SER A 173 -20.37 3.25 14.61
CA SER A 173 -19.70 2.87 15.85
C SER A 173 -18.20 3.17 15.87
N ASN A 174 -17.55 3.31 14.71
CA ASN A 174 -16.08 3.34 14.64
C ASN A 174 -15.47 4.54 13.92
N PHE A 175 -16.20 5.17 13.00
CA PHE A 175 -15.64 6.15 12.05
C PHE A 175 -16.45 7.44 11.92
N LYS A 176 -17.66 7.51 12.48
CA LYS A 176 -18.57 8.65 12.34
C LYS A 176 -17.97 10.01 12.76
N GLU A 177 -17.06 10.01 13.71
CA GLU A 177 -16.39 11.24 14.17
C GLU A 177 -15.14 11.58 13.35
N ASP A 178 -14.68 10.67 12.48
CA ASP A 178 -13.43 10.78 11.74
C ASP A 178 -13.60 11.16 10.26
N ILE A 179 -14.78 10.88 9.70
CA ILE A 179 -15.15 11.05 8.28
C ILE A 179 -16.39 11.95 8.22
#